data_AF-A0A1F2S1A0-F1
#
_entry.id   AF-A0A1F2S1A0-F1
#
_cell.length_a   1.000
_cell.length_b   1.000
_cell.length_c   1.000
_cell.angle_alpha   90.00
_cell.angle_beta   90.00
_cell.angle_gamma   90.00
#
_symmetry.space_group_name_H-M   'P 1'
#
loop_
_entity.id
_entity.type
_entity.pdbx_description
1 polymer ?
#
loop_
_entity_poly.entity_id
_entity_poly.type
_entity_poly.pdbx_seq_one_letter_code
_entity_poly.pdbx_strand_id
1 'polypeptide(L)'
;MEAFLKAVFNEDQIRSRVRELGQQISKDYGDSEVHAVGILDNGFMFLADLVREMTCPVICHFSKMDTVDTAVEGHQPLRNILYGSVGNVKDKHLLLVDVMIDSGITLDHLAQQLLLKKAKSVKTAVMVDREDRRRVPLIIDYAGFKWSGGHLAGYGLEKGGLFRNLPYLAEIAPAS
;
A
#
# COMPACT_ATOMS: atom_id res chain seq x y z
N MET A 1 21.46 17.16 9.61
CA MET A 1 20.20 17.90 9.37
C MET A 1 19.09 17.11 10.06
N GLU A 2 18.78 17.46 11.31
CA GLU A 2 17.77 16.74 12.11
C GLU A 2 16.39 17.02 11.51
N ALA A 3 15.77 16.00 10.93
CA ALA A 3 14.36 16.08 10.60
C ALA A 3 13.59 16.03 11.92
N PHE A 4 12.86 17.10 12.26
CA PHE A 4 11.90 17.03 13.35
C PHE A 4 10.76 16.10 12.95
N LEU A 5 10.67 14.95 13.61
CA LEU A 5 9.60 13.98 13.45
C LEU A 5 8.52 14.25 14.51
N LYS A 6 7.31 14.55 14.06
CA LYS A 6 6.14 14.70 14.93
C LYS A 6 5.24 13.49 14.74
N ALA A 7 5.08 12.66 15.77
CA ALA A 7 4.18 11.51 15.71
C ALA A 7 2.75 11.96 15.38
N VAL A 8 2.14 11.32 14.38
CA VAL A 8 0.75 11.56 13.93
C VAL A 8 -0.13 10.39 14.29
N PHE A 9 0.35 9.17 14.04
CA PHE A 9 -0.31 7.93 14.45
C PHE A 9 0.69 7.10 15.25
N ASN A 10 0.42 6.91 16.54
CA ASN A 10 1.29 6.14 17.42
C ASN A 10 1.14 4.63 17.21
N GLU A 11 2.02 3.85 17.83
CA GLU A 11 2.04 2.38 17.68
C GLU A 11 0.72 1.72 18.10
N ASP A 12 0.11 2.15 19.21
CA ASP A 12 -1.14 1.58 19.70
C ASP A 12 -2.32 1.85 18.75
N GLN A 13 -2.39 3.06 18.19
CA GLN A 13 -3.39 3.42 17.17
C GLN A 13 -3.23 2.56 15.92
N ILE A 14 -2.00 2.39 15.44
CA ILE A 14 -1.70 1.54 14.29
C ILE A 14 -2.11 0.10 14.60
N ARG A 15 -1.68 -0.46 15.73
CA ARG A 15 -1.97 -1.84 16.12
C ARG A 15 -3.48 -2.09 16.24
N SER A 16 -4.22 -1.18 16.87
CA SER A 16 -5.68 -1.25 16.96
C SER A 16 -6.31 -1.26 15.57
N ARG A 17 -5.86 -0.36 14.70
CA ARG A 17 -6.41 -0.23 13.36
C ARG A 17 -6.11 -1.44 12.48
N VAL A 18 -4.90 -2.00 12.57
CA VAL A 18 -4.55 -3.25 11.86
C VAL A 18 -5.47 -4.39 12.29
N ARG A 19 -5.74 -4.55 13.58
CA ARG A 19 -6.64 -5.59 14.09
C ARG A 19 -8.05 -5.44 13.52
N GLU A 20 -8.60 -4.21 13.55
CA GLU A 20 -9.91 -3.91 12.97
C GLU A 20 -9.98 -4.29 11.49
N LEU A 21 -8.95 -3.92 10.72
CA LEU A 21 -8.87 -4.24 9.29
C LEU A 21 -8.74 -5.75 9.05
N GLY A 22 -7.88 -6.44 9.81
CA GLY A 22 -7.70 -7.90 9.70
C GLY A 22 -9.00 -8.66 9.95
N GLN A 23 -9.75 -8.27 10.98
CA GLN A 23 -11.07 -8.84 11.28
C GLN A 23 -12.10 -8.54 10.19
N GLN A 24 -12.13 -7.29 9.69
CA GLN A 24 -13.04 -6.91 8.61
C GLN A 24 -12.78 -7.72 7.35
N ILE A 25 -11.52 -7.79 6.91
CA ILE A 25 -11.12 -8.54 5.71
C ILE A 25 -11.45 -10.03 5.90
N SER A 26 -11.14 -10.60 7.07
CA SER A 26 -11.45 -12.01 7.34
C SER A 26 -12.94 -12.32 7.26
N LYS A 27 -13.78 -11.40 7.76
CA LYS A 27 -15.23 -11.52 7.66
C LYS A 27 -15.71 -11.45 6.21
N ASP A 28 -15.15 -10.55 5.42
CA ASP A 28 -15.56 -10.34 4.02
C ASP A 28 -15.18 -11.53 3.13
N TYR A 29 -14.07 -12.19 3.41
CA TYR A 29 -13.59 -13.35 2.64
C TYR A 29 -14.06 -14.71 3.19
N GLY A 30 -14.41 -14.80 4.48
CA GLY A 30 -14.80 -16.05 5.14
C GLY A 30 -13.71 -17.12 4.98
N ASP A 31 -14.10 -18.28 4.44
CA ASP A 31 -13.17 -19.40 4.20
C ASP A 31 -12.41 -19.29 2.86
N SER A 32 -12.58 -18.19 2.13
CA SER A 32 -11.90 -17.99 0.84
C SER A 32 -10.41 -17.70 1.06
N GLU A 33 -9.56 -18.33 0.25
CA GLU A 33 -8.12 -18.04 0.22
C GLU A 33 -7.86 -16.64 -0.35
N VAL A 34 -7.08 -15.84 0.39
CA VAL A 34 -6.66 -14.49 0.02
C VAL A 34 -5.17 -14.49 -0.33
N HIS A 35 -4.85 -14.01 -1.53
CA HIS A 35 -3.49 -13.72 -1.94
C HIS A 35 -3.12 -12.29 -1.57
N ALA A 36 -2.49 -12.11 -0.41
CA ALA A 36 -2.06 -10.80 0.08
C ALA A 36 -0.73 -10.40 -0.60
N VAL A 37 -0.74 -9.31 -1.36
CA VAL A 37 0.38 -8.83 -2.17
C VAL A 37 0.95 -7.57 -1.52
N GLY A 38 2.07 -7.67 -0.82
CA GLY A 38 2.78 -6.51 -0.30
C GLY A 38 3.47 -5.72 -1.41
N ILE A 39 3.16 -4.44 -1.51
CA ILE A 39 3.80 -3.53 -2.44
C ILE A 39 5.11 -3.03 -1.81
N LEU A 40 6.23 -3.43 -2.40
CA LEU A 40 7.56 -3.07 -1.93
C LEU A 40 7.99 -1.70 -2.46
N ASP A 41 8.79 -0.93 -1.72
CA ASP A 41 9.43 -1.30 -0.44
C ASP A 41 8.65 -0.86 0.81
N ASN A 42 7.55 -0.10 0.65
CA ASN A 42 6.92 0.58 1.77
C ASN A 42 5.92 -0.31 2.53
N GLY A 43 5.16 -1.15 1.83
CA GLY A 43 4.03 -1.90 2.39
C GLY A 43 4.38 -3.11 3.25
N PHE A 44 5.65 -3.51 3.35
CA PHE A 44 6.02 -4.79 3.97
C PHE A 44 5.69 -4.89 5.47
N MET A 45 5.83 -3.79 6.22
CA MET A 45 5.50 -3.77 7.66
C MET A 45 4.00 -3.91 7.86
N PHE A 46 3.21 -3.11 7.13
CA PHE A 46 1.76 -3.20 7.20
C PHE A 46 1.25 -4.57 6.74
N LEU A 47 1.81 -5.14 5.66
CA LEU A 47 1.49 -6.51 5.26
C LEU A 47 1.73 -7.49 6.41
N ALA A 48 2.94 -7.47 6.99
CA ALA A 48 3.33 -8.42 8.02
C ALA A 48 2.43 -8.33 9.26
N ASP A 49 2.04 -7.12 9.66
CA ASP A 49 1.13 -6.91 10.79
C ASP A 49 -0.31 -7.33 10.42
N LEU A 50 -0.79 -6.97 9.23
CA LEU A 50 -2.15 -7.25 8.77
C LEU A 50 -2.43 -8.75 8.66
N VAL A 51 -1.55 -9.50 7.99
CA VAL A 51 -1.77 -10.94 7.76
C VAL A 51 -1.76 -11.76 9.05
N ARG A 52 -1.13 -11.26 10.12
CA ARG A 52 -1.18 -11.88 11.46
C ARG A 52 -2.53 -11.72 12.16
N GLU A 53 -3.27 -10.66 11.84
CA GLU A 53 -4.61 -10.39 12.40
C GLU A 53 -5.73 -10.96 11.50
N MET A 54 -5.39 -11.53 10.35
CA MET A 54 -6.34 -12.19 9.46
C MET A 54 -6.57 -13.65 9.88
N THR A 55 -7.83 -14.09 9.89
CA THR A 55 -8.24 -15.46 10.24
C THR A 55 -8.70 -16.28 9.03
N CYS A 56 -8.89 -15.67 7.86
CA CYS A 56 -9.09 -16.41 6.61
C CYS A 56 -7.76 -17.02 6.11
N PRO A 57 -7.77 -18.01 5.21
CA PRO A 57 -6.53 -18.55 4.64
C PRO A 57 -5.78 -17.49 3.82
N VAL A 58 -4.49 -17.28 4.10
CA VAL A 58 -3.66 -16.25 3.43
C VAL A 58 -2.44 -16.86 2.77
N ILE A 59 -2.18 -16.47 1.52
CA ILE A 59 -0.90 -16.67 0.82
C ILE A 59 -0.24 -15.31 0.59
N CYS A 60 0.97 -15.13 1.11
CA CYS A 60 1.73 -13.89 0.95
C CYS A 60 2.53 -13.86 -0.36
N HIS A 61 2.45 -12.73 -1.05
CA HIS A 61 3.24 -12.37 -2.24
C HIS A 61 3.86 -11.00 -2.02
N PHE A 62 4.93 -10.71 -2.76
CA PHE A 62 5.58 -9.41 -2.75
C PHE A 62 5.77 -8.95 -4.18
N SER A 63 5.44 -7.69 -4.47
CA SER A 63 5.67 -7.08 -5.77
C SER A 63 6.40 -5.76 -5.59
N LYS A 64 7.57 -5.65 -6.20
CA LYS A 64 8.25 -4.37 -6.35
C LYS A 64 7.65 -3.62 -7.54
N MET A 65 7.38 -2.34 -7.34
CA MET A 65 6.88 -1.44 -8.37
C MET A 65 7.95 -0.43 -8.72
N ASP A 66 8.23 -0.27 -10.01
CA ASP A 66 9.17 0.73 -10.51
C ASP A 66 8.47 1.57 -11.59
N THR A 67 8.75 2.87 -11.63
CA THR A 67 8.27 3.74 -12.72
C THR A 67 9.44 4.26 -13.53
N VAL A 68 9.40 4.02 -14.85
CA VAL A 68 10.44 4.43 -15.79
C VAL A 68 9.83 5.35 -16.81
N ASP A 69 10.34 6.58 -16.89
CA ASP A 69 9.94 7.54 -17.92
C ASP A 69 10.78 7.30 -19.18
N THR A 70 10.13 6.92 -20.27
CA THR A 70 10.76 6.79 -21.59
C THR A 70 10.54 8.06 -22.39
N ALA A 71 11.64 8.70 -22.79
CA ALA A 71 11.60 9.84 -23.70
C ALA A 71 11.06 9.39 -25.06
N VAL A 72 10.09 10.13 -25.58
CA VAL A 72 9.55 9.95 -26.92
C VAL A 72 9.75 11.25 -27.68
N GLU A 73 10.46 11.19 -28.79
CA GLU A 73 10.77 12.39 -29.59
C GLU A 73 9.47 13.12 -30.00
N GLY A 74 9.44 14.43 -29.75
CA GLY A 74 8.29 15.29 -30.06
C GLY A 74 7.05 15.10 -29.16
N HIS A 75 7.11 14.28 -28.10
CA HIS A 75 5.97 13.98 -27.23
C HIS A 75 6.34 14.11 -25.74
N GLN A 76 5.32 14.17 -24.88
CA GLN A 76 5.55 14.02 -23.44
C GLN A 76 6.12 12.62 -23.13
N PRO A 77 7.08 12.51 -22.18
CA PRO A 77 7.63 11.23 -21.78
C PRO A 77 6.51 10.25 -21.39
N LEU A 78 6.59 9.02 -21.92
CA LEU A 78 5.69 7.95 -21.54
C LEU A 78 6.14 7.35 -20.22
N ARG A 79 5.26 7.36 -19.22
CA ARG A 79 5.52 6.73 -17.92
C ARG A 79 5.16 5.25 -17.96
N ASN A 80 6.17 4.40 -17.90
CA ASN A 80 6.00 2.95 -17.81
C ASN A 80 5.97 2.52 -16.33
N ILE A 81 4.97 1.73 -15.97
CA ILE A 81 4.84 1.14 -14.63
C ILE A 81 5.25 -0.33 -14.76
N LEU A 82 6.38 -0.67 -14.15
CA LEU A 82 6.90 -2.03 -14.08
C LEU A 82 6.51 -2.63 -12.73
N TYR A 83 6.21 -3.93 -12.73
CA TYR A 83 5.87 -4.65 -11.53
C TYR A 83 6.46 -6.06 -11.52
N GLY A 84 6.93 -6.48 -10.35
CA GLY A 84 7.42 -7.83 -10.12
C GLY A 84 6.33 -8.90 -10.35
N SER A 85 6.75 -10.13 -10.66
CA SER A 85 5.80 -11.23 -10.84
C SER A 85 5.11 -11.56 -9.52
N VAL A 86 3.77 -11.60 -9.55
CA VAL A 86 2.91 -11.96 -8.41
C VAL A 86 2.47 -13.43 -8.45
N GLY A 87 3.21 -14.26 -9.21
CA GLY A 87 2.87 -15.66 -9.46
C GLY A 87 1.62 -15.83 -10.36
N ASN A 88 1.02 -17.02 -10.32
CA ASN A 88 -0.26 -17.26 -11.00
C ASN A 88 -1.38 -16.55 -10.22
N VAL A 89 -2.11 -15.65 -10.88
CA VAL A 89 -3.17 -14.83 -10.29
C VAL A 89 -4.57 -15.18 -10.78
N LYS A 90 -4.68 -16.09 -11.75
CA LYS A 90 -5.95 -16.47 -12.36
C LYS A 90 -6.87 -17.12 -11.32
N ASP A 91 -8.15 -16.73 -11.33
CA ASP A 91 -9.24 -17.23 -10.48
C ASP A 91 -8.98 -17.05 -8.97
N LYS A 92 -8.08 -16.14 -8.58
CA LYS A 92 -7.69 -15.87 -7.19
C LYS A 92 -8.22 -14.54 -6.67
N HIS A 93 -8.48 -14.49 -5.36
CA HIS A 93 -8.78 -13.26 -4.65
C HIS A 93 -7.47 -12.56 -4.25
N LEU A 94 -7.19 -11.41 -4.84
CA LEU A 94 -5.99 -10.62 -4.52
C LEU A 94 -6.34 -9.47 -3.59
N LEU A 95 -5.48 -9.26 -2.59
CA LEU A 95 -5.49 -8.10 -1.71
C LEU A 95 -4.16 -7.37 -1.88
N LEU A 96 -4.16 -6.20 -2.53
CA LEU A 96 -2.98 -5.37 -2.67
C LEU A 96 -2.77 -4.56 -1.39
N VAL A 97 -1.62 -4.71 -0.74
CA VAL A 97 -1.33 -4.14 0.56
C VAL A 97 -0.18 -3.14 0.45
N ASP A 98 -0.44 -1.87 0.75
CA ASP A 98 0.57 -0.81 0.77
C ASP A 98 0.40 0.06 2.03
N VAL A 99 1.45 0.74 2.48
CA VAL A 99 1.34 1.60 3.67
C VAL A 99 0.68 2.94 3.35
N MET A 100 0.90 3.51 2.16
CA MET A 100 0.38 4.82 1.81
C MET A 100 0.05 4.91 0.33
N ILE A 101 -1.07 5.54 0.00
CA ILE A 101 -1.40 5.89 -1.38
C ILE A 101 -1.66 7.38 -1.52
N ASP A 102 -0.92 7.98 -2.46
CA ASP A 102 -1.06 9.37 -2.92
C ASP A 102 -1.90 9.43 -4.21
N SER A 103 -1.23 9.53 -5.36
CA SER A 103 -1.91 9.70 -6.66
C SER A 103 -2.81 8.52 -7.05
N GLY A 104 -2.53 7.32 -6.54
CA GLY A 104 -3.21 6.08 -6.90
C GLY A 104 -2.81 5.46 -8.24
N ILE A 105 -2.08 6.18 -9.10
CA ILE A 105 -1.81 5.78 -10.50
C ILE A 105 -1.16 4.40 -10.57
N THR A 106 -0.10 4.18 -9.79
CA THR A 106 0.66 2.91 -9.81
C THR A 106 -0.16 1.73 -9.33
N LEU A 107 -0.91 1.91 -8.23
CA LEU A 107 -1.71 0.84 -7.65
C LEU A 107 -2.93 0.52 -8.51
N ASP A 108 -3.58 1.53 -9.08
CA ASP A 108 -4.69 1.37 -10.02
C ASP A 108 -4.23 0.59 -11.26
N HIS A 109 -3.11 0.99 -11.86
CA HIS A 109 -2.54 0.27 -12.99
C HIS A 109 -2.31 -1.21 -12.67
N LEU A 110 -1.67 -1.52 -11.53
CA LEU A 110 -1.47 -2.91 -11.10
C LEU A 110 -2.80 -3.66 -10.94
N ALA A 111 -3.78 -3.05 -10.28
CA ALA A 111 -5.08 -3.67 -10.07
C ALA A 111 -5.76 -4.02 -11.40
N GLN A 112 -5.76 -3.10 -12.37
CA GLN A 112 -6.30 -3.34 -13.71
C GLN A 112 -5.55 -4.45 -14.44
N GLN A 113 -4.22 -4.47 -14.37
CA GLN A 113 -3.42 -5.53 -15.00
C GLN A 113 -3.71 -6.92 -14.42
N LEU A 114 -3.94 -7.00 -13.11
CA LEU A 114 -4.27 -8.25 -12.43
C LEU A 114 -5.67 -8.74 -12.79
N LEU A 115 -6.64 -7.84 -12.93
CA LEU A 115 -7.98 -8.16 -13.44
C LEU A 115 -7.92 -8.67 -14.89
N LEU A 116 -7.11 -8.06 -15.76
CA LEU A 116 -6.90 -8.54 -17.14
C LEU A 116 -6.26 -9.94 -17.18
N LYS A 117 -5.45 -10.29 -16.18
CA LYS A 117 -4.91 -11.64 -15.96
C LYS A 117 -5.93 -12.62 -15.33
N LYS A 118 -7.21 -12.24 -15.29
CA LYS A 118 -8.35 -13.04 -14.82
C LYS A 118 -8.27 -13.36 -13.33
N ALA A 119 -7.77 -12.45 -12.50
CA ALA A 119 -7.99 -12.53 -11.06
C ALA A 119 -9.50 -12.55 -10.75
N LYS A 120 -9.90 -13.34 -9.76
CA LYS A 120 -11.31 -13.46 -9.34
C LYS A 120 -11.82 -12.18 -8.68
N SER A 121 -10.97 -11.54 -7.90
CA SER A 121 -11.19 -10.17 -7.41
C SER A 121 -9.85 -9.51 -7.14
N VAL A 122 -9.81 -8.19 -7.22
CA VAL A 122 -8.69 -7.38 -6.74
C VAL A 122 -9.24 -6.33 -5.80
N LYS A 123 -8.78 -6.35 -4.55
CA LYS A 123 -9.09 -5.35 -3.52
C LYS A 123 -7.82 -4.71 -2.99
N THR A 124 -7.96 -3.58 -2.31
CA THR A 124 -6.84 -2.79 -1.79
C THR A 124 -6.95 -2.59 -0.28
N ALA A 125 -5.84 -2.77 0.42
CA ALA A 125 -5.70 -2.40 1.83
C ALA A 125 -4.54 -1.42 1.97
N VAL A 126 -4.82 -0.24 2.54
CA VAL A 126 -3.84 0.84 2.68
C VAL A 126 -3.87 1.41 4.08
N MET A 127 -2.71 1.54 4.74
CA MET A 127 -2.67 2.12 6.10
C MET A 127 -3.00 3.62 6.09
N VAL A 128 -2.53 4.39 5.09
CA VAL A 128 -2.78 5.82 4.96
C VAL A 128 -3.29 6.18 3.57
N ASP A 129 -4.51 6.74 3.48
CA ASP A 129 -5.11 7.22 2.23
C ASP A 129 -5.04 8.76 2.14
N ARG A 130 -4.36 9.26 1.10
CA ARG A 130 -4.30 10.68 0.72
C ARG A 130 -5.33 10.98 -0.38
N GLU A 131 -6.60 10.94 -0.03
CA GLU A 131 -7.68 11.27 -0.97
C GLU A 131 -7.50 12.66 -1.59
N ASP A 132 -6.87 13.60 -0.86
CA ASP A 132 -6.53 14.96 -1.31
C ASP A 132 -5.55 15.00 -2.50
N ARG A 133 -4.83 13.91 -2.76
CA ARG A 133 -3.82 13.80 -3.82
C ARG A 133 -4.22 12.85 -4.94
N ARG A 134 -5.39 12.23 -4.86
CA ARG A 134 -5.89 11.20 -5.79
C ARG A 134 -5.98 11.76 -7.21
N ARG A 135 -5.46 11.01 -8.20
CA ARG A 135 -5.48 11.39 -9.63
C ARG A 135 -6.23 10.41 -10.54
N VAL A 136 -6.69 9.30 -9.98
CA VAL A 136 -7.40 8.23 -10.68
C VAL A 136 -8.63 7.83 -9.87
N PRO A 137 -9.69 7.28 -10.48
CA PRO A 137 -10.89 6.84 -9.77
C PRO A 137 -10.66 5.49 -9.04
N LEU A 138 -9.57 5.39 -8.28
CA LEU A 138 -9.25 4.22 -7.46
C LEU A 138 -9.93 4.37 -6.10
N ILE A 139 -10.82 3.42 -5.79
CA ILE A 139 -11.48 3.30 -4.49
C ILE A 139 -10.63 2.39 -3.61
N ILE A 140 -10.31 2.84 -2.39
CA ILE A 140 -9.61 2.02 -1.41
C ILE A 140 -10.65 1.18 -0.64
N ASP A 141 -10.53 -0.15 -0.70
CA ASP A 141 -11.49 -1.06 -0.04
C ASP A 141 -11.33 -1.06 1.48
N TYR A 142 -10.08 -1.04 1.95
CA TYR A 142 -9.71 -1.11 3.36
C TYR A 142 -8.68 -0.04 3.71
N ALA A 143 -9.14 1.12 4.17
CA ALA A 143 -8.26 2.22 4.57
C ALA A 143 -8.05 2.26 6.10
N GLY A 144 -6.80 2.37 6.55
CA GLY A 144 -6.46 2.56 7.96
C GLY A 144 -6.84 3.96 8.44
N PHE A 145 -6.15 4.97 7.93
CA PHE A 145 -6.33 6.37 8.28
C PHE A 145 -6.45 7.23 7.02
N LYS A 146 -7.23 8.30 7.10
CA LYS A 146 -7.17 9.39 6.13
C LYS A 146 -6.14 10.41 6.58
N TRP A 147 -5.36 10.96 5.65
CA TRP A 147 -4.36 11.99 5.95
C TRP A 147 -4.34 13.05 4.85
N SER A 148 -4.21 14.32 5.24
CA SER A 148 -4.10 15.43 4.29
C SER A 148 -2.98 16.41 4.66
N GLY A 149 -2.13 16.06 5.64
CA GLY A 149 -1.02 16.89 6.09
C GLY A 149 0.27 16.73 5.26
N GLY A 150 1.43 16.87 5.90
CA GLY A 150 2.73 16.78 5.28
C GLY A 150 3.17 15.35 4.90
N HIS A 151 4.45 15.21 4.58
CA HIS A 151 5.07 13.91 4.28
C HIS A 151 5.21 13.09 5.56
N LEU A 152 4.92 11.78 5.49
CA LEU A 152 5.08 10.88 6.62
C LEU A 152 6.33 9.99 6.43
N ALA A 153 6.92 9.60 7.56
CA ALA A 153 7.92 8.54 7.66
C ALA A 153 7.56 7.61 8.83
N GLY A 154 8.15 6.42 8.85
CA GLY A 154 7.86 5.40 9.86
C GLY A 154 6.88 4.35 9.39
N TYR A 155 6.83 3.23 10.12
CA TYR A 155 5.97 2.09 9.84
C TYR A 155 6.06 1.61 8.39
N GLY A 156 7.29 1.48 7.88
CA GLY A 156 7.59 1.11 6.50
C GLY A 156 7.87 2.29 5.57
N LEU A 157 7.37 3.51 5.84
CA LEU A 157 7.70 4.70 5.05
C LEU A 157 9.11 5.22 5.35
N GLU A 158 9.77 5.74 4.32
CA GLU A 158 11.17 6.18 4.40
C GLU A 158 11.35 7.70 4.21
N LYS A 159 12.46 8.21 4.72
CA LYS A 159 13.07 9.46 4.25
C LYS A 159 14.57 9.30 4.14
N GLY A 160 15.11 9.46 2.93
CA GLY A 160 16.54 9.29 2.64
C GLY A 160 17.04 7.86 2.90
N GLY A 161 16.18 6.86 2.75
CA GLY A 161 16.45 5.45 3.04
C GLY A 161 16.31 5.05 4.52
N LEU A 162 15.99 6.00 5.41
CA LEU A 162 15.90 5.78 6.86
C LEU A 162 14.46 5.82 7.37
N PHE A 163 14.29 5.57 8.68
CA PHE A 163 13.05 5.69 9.46
C PHE A 163 11.97 4.62 9.24
N ARG A 164 12.12 3.71 8.26
CA ARG A 164 11.15 2.62 8.03
C ARG A 164 10.84 1.84 9.30
N ASN A 165 11.82 1.67 10.19
CA ASN A 165 11.76 0.87 11.41
C ASN A 165 11.06 1.54 12.60
N LEU A 166 10.59 2.78 12.48
CA LEU A 166 9.80 3.39 13.55
C LEU A 166 8.44 2.68 13.67
N PRO A 167 7.97 2.36 14.88
CA PRO A 167 6.71 1.64 15.08
C PRO A 167 5.47 2.55 14.97
N TYR A 168 5.66 3.81 14.57
CA TYR A 168 4.64 4.84 14.44
C TYR A 168 4.81 5.59 13.11
N LEU A 169 3.77 6.31 12.69
CA LEU A 169 3.83 7.24 11.58
C LEU A 169 4.06 8.65 12.10
N ALA A 170 5.08 9.33 11.59
CA ALA A 170 5.40 10.71 11.95
C ALA A 170 5.42 11.63 10.74
N GLU A 171 4.87 12.81 10.91
CA GLU A 171 5.01 13.91 9.97
C GLU A 171 6.43 14.47 10.05
N ILE A 172 6.99 14.68 8.88
CA ILE A 172 8.32 15.23 8.69
C ILE A 172 8.16 16.75 8.57
N ALA A 173 8.63 17.48 9.58
CA ALA A 173 8.66 18.93 9.50
C ALA A 173 9.63 19.39 8.39
N PRO A 174 9.34 20.51 7.70
CA PRO A 174 10.32 21.16 6.82
C PRO A 174 11.61 21.44 7.61
N ALA A 175 12.76 21.22 6.98
CA ALA A 175 14.01 21.77 7.52
C ALA A 175 13.88 23.30 7.50
N SER A 176 14.15 23.93 8.64
CA SER A 176 14.24 25.39 8.76
C SER A 176 15.30 25.96 7.83
#